data_AF-A0A2G0Y7Y2-F1
#
_entry.id   AF-A0A2G0Y7Y2-F1
#
_cell.length_a   1.000
_cell.length_b   1.000
_cell.length_c   1.000
_cell.angle_alpha   90.00
_cell.angle_beta   90.00
_cell.angle_gamma   90.00
#
_symmetry.space_group_name_H-M   'P 1'
#
loop_
_entity.id
_entity.type
_entity.pdbx_description
1 polymer ?
#
loop_
_entity_poly.entity_id
_entity_poly.type
_entity_poly.pdbx_seq_one_letter_code
_entity_poly.pdbx_strand_id
1 'polypeptide(L)'
;MDERTEQQLTDYLDTLLWLETASVAEIEGALSTASATVREDLELGIQCMMDSDRPGLANYFPNLVSRPTSLSVIRQKFSAVALAMDQLEDSMRRRQTDPTYPLMGYGAVLGTLAKLQYLNKITPSQRELLLSELASLKAGGMRLDN
;
A
#
# COMPACT_ATOMS: atom_id res chain seq x y z
N MET A 1 -1.47 30.39 -19.85
CA MET A 1 -1.44 30.03 -18.42
C MET A 1 -1.10 31.30 -17.67
N ASP A 2 -1.79 31.63 -16.59
CA ASP A 2 -1.47 32.85 -15.83
C ASP A 2 -0.25 32.62 -14.92
N GLU A 3 0.48 33.70 -14.62
CA GLU A 3 1.74 33.67 -13.85
C GLU A 3 1.55 33.06 -12.46
N ARG A 4 0.36 33.22 -11.86
CA ARG A 4 0.04 32.67 -10.54
C ARG A 4 -0.08 31.15 -10.58
N THR A 5 -0.72 30.60 -11.60
CA THR A 5 -0.84 29.16 -11.80
C THR A 5 0.53 28.53 -12.07
N GLU A 6 1.40 29.21 -12.83
CA GLU A 6 2.77 28.76 -13.08
C GLU A 6 3.58 28.69 -11.79
N GLN A 7 3.47 29.73 -10.94
CA GLN A 7 4.13 29.73 -9.65
C GLN A 7 3.64 28.60 -8.74
N GLN A 8 2.32 28.38 -8.66
CA GLN A 8 1.75 27.30 -7.85
C GLN A 8 2.21 25.92 -8.33
N LEU A 9 2.29 25.69 -9.65
CA LEU A 9 2.82 24.42 -10.17
C LEU A 9 4.31 24.26 -9.89
N THR A 10 5.08 25.36 -9.91
CA THR A 10 6.51 25.34 -9.57
C THR A 10 6.71 24.98 -8.10
N ASP A 11 5.98 25.62 -7.19
CA ASP A 11 6.04 25.33 -5.74
C ASP A 11 5.63 23.87 -5.46
N TYR A 12 4.61 23.37 -6.16
CA TYR A 12 4.18 21.98 -6.05
C TYR A 12 5.24 21.01 -6.60
N LEU A 13 5.89 21.33 -7.72
CA LEU A 13 6.98 20.51 -8.26
C LEU A 13 8.16 20.40 -7.29
N ASP A 14 8.56 21.51 -6.66
CA ASP A 14 9.61 21.49 -5.64
C ASP A 14 9.23 20.58 -4.45
N THR A 15 7.95 20.59 -4.07
CA THR A 15 7.41 19.70 -3.04
C THR A 15 7.53 18.23 -3.47
N LEU A 16 7.19 17.89 -4.71
CA LEU A 16 7.32 16.52 -5.24
C LEU A 16 8.78 16.06 -5.26
N LEU A 17 9.69 16.90 -5.75
CA LEU A 17 11.12 16.58 -5.81
C LEU A 17 11.73 16.37 -4.42
N TRP A 18 11.30 17.16 -3.43
CA TRP A 18 11.68 16.93 -2.05
C TRP A 18 11.11 15.60 -1.53
N LEU A 19 9.82 15.32 -1.79
CA LEU A 19 9.17 14.08 -1.38
C LEU A 19 9.79 12.83 -2.00
N GLU A 20 10.49 12.90 -3.14
CA GLU A 20 11.19 11.73 -3.71
C GLU A 20 12.28 11.20 -2.78
N THR A 21 12.93 12.08 -2.00
CA THR A 21 14.14 11.74 -1.24
C THR A 21 14.00 11.92 0.27
N ALA A 22 13.01 12.70 0.73
CA ALA A 22 12.75 12.94 2.13
C ALA A 22 12.48 11.64 2.92
N SER A 23 13.06 11.53 4.11
CA SER A 23 12.72 10.44 5.03
C SER A 23 11.29 10.56 5.55
N VAL A 24 10.72 9.45 6.03
CA VAL A 24 9.36 9.45 6.59
C VAL A 24 9.24 10.44 7.76
N ALA A 25 10.26 10.51 8.63
CA ALA A 25 10.26 11.42 9.77
C ALA A 25 10.26 12.90 9.35
N GLU A 26 10.96 13.25 8.27
CA GLU A 26 10.92 14.61 7.70
C GLU A 26 9.53 14.94 7.13
N ILE A 27 8.89 13.97 6.46
CA ILE A 27 7.53 14.13 5.94
C ILE A 27 6.52 14.33 7.08
N GLU A 28 6.58 13.51 8.13
CA GLU A 28 5.74 13.66 9.32
C GLU A 28 5.95 15.03 9.98
N GLY A 29 7.21 15.45 10.12
CA GLY A 29 7.57 16.77 10.65
C GLY A 29 6.98 17.91 9.82
N ALA A 30 7.11 17.84 8.50
CA ALA A 30 6.54 18.82 7.58
C ALA A 30 5.01 18.88 7.68
N LEU A 31 4.33 17.72 7.65
CA LEU A 31 2.87 17.65 7.83
C LEU A 31 2.41 18.21 9.18
N SER A 32 3.20 18.04 10.25
CA SER A 32 2.82 18.53 11.58
C SER A 32 2.90 20.05 11.74
N THR A 33 3.71 20.73 10.90
CA THR A 33 4.00 22.17 11.01
C THR A 33 3.46 22.99 9.85
N ALA A 34 3.04 22.34 8.76
CA ALA A 34 2.52 23.00 7.57
C ALA A 34 1.25 23.82 7.84
N SER A 35 1.14 24.97 7.16
CA SER A 35 -0.12 25.70 7.03
C SER A 35 -1.13 24.88 6.23
N ALA A 36 -2.42 25.26 6.28
CA ALA A 36 -3.49 24.50 5.61
C ALA A 36 -3.21 24.27 4.12
N THR A 37 -2.78 25.29 3.37
CA THR A 37 -2.51 25.19 1.93
C THR A 37 -1.30 24.30 1.64
N VAL A 38 -0.20 24.49 2.38
CA VAL A 38 1.02 23.67 2.21
C VAL A 38 0.75 22.21 2.60
N ARG A 39 -0.12 21.99 3.59
CA ARG A 39 -0.54 20.66 4.01
C ARG A 39 -1.31 19.94 2.90
N GLU A 40 -2.24 20.63 2.23
CA GLU A 40 -2.99 20.05 1.10
C GLU A 40 -2.05 19.62 -0.02
N ASP A 41 -1.08 20.46 -0.39
CA ASP A 41 -0.06 20.14 -1.40
C ASP A 41 0.83 18.97 -0.96
N LEU A 42 1.23 18.91 0.32
CA LEU A 42 1.98 17.78 0.86
C LEU A 42 1.17 16.48 0.81
N GLU A 43 -0.10 16.49 1.23
CA GLU A 43 -0.96 15.32 1.21
C GLU A 43 -1.20 14.82 -0.22
N LEU A 44 -1.43 15.73 -1.17
CA LEU A 44 -1.55 15.40 -2.58
C LEU A 44 -0.23 14.84 -3.16
N GLY A 45 0.89 15.46 -2.82
CA GLY A 45 2.21 15.02 -3.26
C GLY A 45 2.55 13.63 -2.73
N ILE A 46 2.23 13.35 -1.46
CA ILE A 46 2.41 12.02 -0.86
C ILE A 46 1.54 10.99 -1.59
N GLN A 47 0.28 11.31 -1.91
CA GLN A 47 -0.60 10.45 -2.69
C GLN A 47 -0.02 10.13 -4.07
N CYS A 48 0.51 11.14 -4.77
CA CYS A 48 1.18 10.95 -6.06
C CYS A 48 2.38 9.99 -5.90
N MET A 49 3.24 10.23 -4.91
CA MET A 49 4.43 9.40 -4.66
C MET A 49 4.08 7.96 -4.28
N MET A 50 3.00 7.75 -3.53
CA MET A 50 2.48 6.43 -3.17
C MET A 50 2.03 5.62 -4.39
N ASP A 51 1.55 6.27 -5.44
CA ASP A 51 1.11 5.62 -6.66
C ASP A 51 2.18 5.65 -7.78
N SER A 52 3.36 6.23 -7.53
CA SER A 52 4.51 6.22 -8.44
C SER A 52 5.78 5.64 -7.77
N ASP A 53 6.65 6.50 -7.24
CA ASP A 53 8.07 6.22 -6.96
C ASP A 53 8.30 5.73 -5.54
N ARG A 54 7.37 6.00 -4.62
CA ARG A 54 7.46 5.65 -3.20
C ARG A 54 6.20 4.95 -2.68
N PRO A 55 5.78 3.82 -3.27
CA PRO A 55 4.58 3.12 -2.83
C PRO A 55 4.61 2.68 -1.36
N GLY A 56 5.81 2.45 -0.80
CA GLY A 56 5.98 2.11 0.61
C GLY A 56 5.50 3.17 1.60
N LEU A 57 5.33 4.44 1.17
CA LEU A 57 4.73 5.49 2.01
C LEU A 57 3.31 5.14 2.46
N ALA A 58 2.60 4.29 1.73
CA ALA A 58 1.28 3.79 2.10
C ALA A 58 1.26 3.13 3.49
N ASN A 59 2.35 2.48 3.89
CA ASN A 59 2.44 1.84 5.22
C ASN A 59 2.56 2.85 6.37
N TYR A 60 3.01 4.08 6.08
CA TYR A 60 3.22 5.13 7.08
C TYR A 60 2.05 6.13 7.10
N PHE A 61 1.46 6.41 5.95
CA PHE A 61 0.30 7.31 5.82
C PHE A 61 -0.89 6.59 5.17
N PRO A 62 -1.42 5.50 5.78
CA PRO A 62 -2.50 4.69 5.18
C PRO A 62 -3.79 5.48 4.98
N ASN A 63 -4.00 6.54 5.77
CA ASN A 63 -5.14 7.45 5.65
C ASN A 63 -5.12 8.28 4.35
N LEU A 64 -3.96 8.41 3.70
CA LEU A 64 -3.83 9.14 2.44
C LEU A 64 -4.03 8.24 1.23
N VAL A 65 -4.00 6.91 1.38
CA VAL A 65 -4.20 5.99 0.25
C VAL A 65 -5.60 6.18 -0.34
N SER A 66 -5.66 6.39 -1.66
CA SER A 66 -6.94 6.51 -2.36
C SER A 66 -7.67 5.18 -2.35
N ARG A 67 -8.84 5.14 -1.69
CA ARG A 67 -9.68 3.95 -1.53
C ARG A 67 -8.89 2.76 -0.97
N PRO A 68 -8.49 2.81 0.31
CA PRO A 68 -7.72 1.71 0.91
C PRO A 68 -8.48 0.39 0.80
N THR A 69 -7.74 -0.70 0.67
CA THR A 69 -8.31 -2.04 0.48
C THR A 69 -7.55 -3.05 1.33
N SER A 70 -8.16 -4.21 1.56
CA SER A 70 -7.64 -5.29 2.39
C SER A 70 -7.71 -6.63 1.65
N LEU A 71 -6.98 -7.62 2.15
CA LEU A 71 -6.99 -8.97 1.60
C LEU A 71 -8.39 -9.58 1.65
N SER A 72 -9.17 -9.30 2.71
CA SER A 72 -10.57 -9.74 2.79
C SER A 72 -11.44 -9.16 1.66
N VAL A 73 -11.29 -7.88 1.34
CA VAL A 73 -12.02 -7.23 0.25
C VAL A 73 -11.58 -7.75 -1.11
N ILE A 74 -10.29 -7.92 -1.33
CA ILE A 74 -9.74 -8.44 -2.60
C ILE A 74 -10.12 -9.91 -2.80
N ARG A 75 -10.12 -10.73 -1.73
CA ARG A 75 -10.59 -12.12 -1.74
C ARG A 75 -12.01 -12.24 -2.24
N GLN A 76 -12.92 -11.39 -1.77
CA GLN A 76 -14.32 -11.40 -2.20
C GLN A 76 -14.50 -10.98 -3.67
N LYS A 77 -13.62 -10.11 -4.17
CA LYS A 77 -13.71 -9.56 -5.54
C LYS A 77 -13.05 -10.44 -6.59
N PHE A 78 -11.99 -11.17 -6.24
CA PHE A 78 -11.16 -11.88 -7.21
C PHE A 78 -10.97 -13.35 -6.79
N SER A 79 -11.66 -14.26 -7.48
CA SER A 79 -11.63 -15.70 -7.20
C SER A 79 -10.22 -16.30 -7.23
N ALA A 80 -9.33 -15.81 -8.11
CA ALA A 80 -7.94 -16.25 -8.15
C ALA A 80 -7.17 -15.90 -6.87
N VAL A 81 -7.45 -14.75 -6.27
CA VAL A 81 -6.86 -14.36 -4.98
C VAL A 81 -7.44 -15.24 -3.87
N ALA A 82 -8.75 -15.49 -3.89
CA ALA A 82 -9.39 -16.37 -2.93
C ALA A 82 -8.77 -17.77 -2.92
N LEU A 83 -8.63 -18.40 -4.09
CA LEU A 83 -7.99 -19.72 -4.22
C LEU A 83 -6.56 -19.74 -3.66
N ALA A 84 -5.77 -18.70 -3.94
CA ALA A 84 -4.41 -18.58 -3.43
C ALA A 84 -4.37 -18.39 -1.91
N MET A 85 -5.32 -17.62 -1.35
CA MET A 85 -5.46 -17.40 0.09
C MET A 85 -5.95 -18.66 0.81
N ASP A 86 -6.91 -19.39 0.26
CA ASP A 86 -7.40 -20.66 0.81
C ASP A 86 -6.22 -21.66 0.95
N GLN A 87 -5.38 -21.77 -0.09
CA GLN A 87 -4.19 -22.62 -0.06
C GLN A 87 -3.18 -22.18 1.01
N LEU A 88 -3.00 -20.88 1.19
CA LEU A 88 -2.14 -20.32 2.22
C LEU A 88 -2.67 -20.66 3.62
N GLU A 89 -3.94 -20.37 3.89
CA GLU A 89 -4.62 -20.64 5.16
C GLU A 89 -4.56 -22.13 5.51
N ASP A 90 -4.84 -23.02 4.55
CA ASP A 90 -4.77 -24.46 4.77
C ASP A 90 -3.36 -24.93 5.11
N SER A 91 -2.34 -24.41 4.43
CA SER A 91 -0.95 -24.76 4.74
C SER A 91 -0.52 -24.22 6.10
N MET A 92 -0.96 -23.02 6.49
CA MET A 92 -0.72 -22.46 7.82
C MET A 92 -1.39 -23.30 8.90
N ARG A 93 -2.64 -23.73 8.69
CA ARG A 93 -3.38 -24.61 9.62
C ARG A 93 -2.66 -25.96 9.79
N ARG A 94 -2.18 -26.56 8.70
CA ARG A 94 -1.38 -27.80 8.76
C ARG A 94 -0.08 -27.61 9.53
N ARG A 95 0.58 -26.45 9.40
CA ARG A 95 1.80 -26.14 10.15
C ARG A 95 1.60 -26.00 11.65
N GLN A 96 0.38 -25.71 12.11
CA GLN A 96 0.05 -25.73 13.54
C GLN A 96 0.13 -27.16 14.12
N THR A 97 -0.17 -28.18 13.31
CA THR A 97 -0.11 -29.59 13.71
C THR A 97 1.20 -30.28 13.32
N ASP A 98 1.81 -29.86 12.21
CA ASP A 98 3.09 -30.37 11.68
C ASP A 98 3.98 -29.20 11.25
N PRO A 99 4.89 -28.72 12.12
CA PRO A 99 5.76 -27.59 11.82
C PRO A 99 6.66 -27.77 10.58
N THR A 100 6.90 -29.03 10.18
CA THR A 100 7.74 -29.38 9.02
C THR A 100 7.00 -29.27 7.69
N TYR A 101 5.67 -29.18 7.73
CA TYR A 101 4.85 -28.98 6.54
C TYR A 101 5.23 -27.67 5.83
N PRO A 102 5.40 -27.66 4.49
CA PRO A 102 5.80 -26.46 3.76
C PRO A 102 4.69 -25.40 3.77
N LEU A 103 5.07 -24.13 3.88
CA LEU A 103 4.15 -23.02 3.67
C LEU A 103 3.86 -22.89 2.17
N MET A 104 2.60 -23.10 1.79
CA MET A 104 2.14 -23.04 0.40
C MET A 104 1.27 -21.79 0.19
N GLY A 105 0.94 -21.45 -1.05
CA GLY A 105 0.02 -20.34 -1.36
C GLY A 105 0.60 -18.93 -1.22
N TYR A 106 1.56 -18.67 -0.33
CA TYR A 106 2.12 -17.32 -0.11
C TYR A 106 2.64 -16.67 -1.40
N GLY A 107 3.46 -17.39 -2.17
CA GLY A 107 3.94 -16.91 -3.48
C GLY A 107 2.83 -16.73 -4.52
N ALA A 108 1.76 -17.54 -4.44
CA ALA A 108 0.60 -17.40 -5.32
C ALA A 108 -0.22 -16.14 -4.99
N VAL A 109 -0.37 -15.81 -3.70
CA VAL A 109 -1.00 -14.55 -3.29
C VAL A 109 -0.15 -13.37 -3.76
N LEU A 110 1.18 -13.39 -3.56
CA LEU A 110 2.07 -12.36 -4.08
C LEU A 110 1.92 -12.17 -5.60
N GLY A 111 1.91 -13.27 -6.35
CA GLY A 111 1.78 -13.26 -7.81
C GLY A 111 0.42 -12.73 -8.28
N THR A 112 -0.67 -13.08 -7.60
CA THR A 112 -2.01 -12.59 -7.94
C THR A 112 -2.16 -11.10 -7.62
N LEU A 113 -1.64 -10.62 -6.49
CA LEU A 113 -1.59 -9.19 -6.18
C LEU A 113 -0.76 -8.39 -7.21
N ALA A 114 0.41 -8.88 -7.58
CA ALA A 114 1.23 -8.26 -8.63
C ALA A 114 0.48 -8.23 -9.97
N LYS A 115 -0.25 -9.30 -10.31
CA LYS A 115 -1.06 -9.35 -11.53
C LYS A 115 -2.24 -8.38 -11.49
N LEU A 116 -2.88 -8.20 -10.33
CA LEU A 116 -3.95 -7.20 -10.15
C LEU A 116 -3.42 -5.77 -10.35
N GLN A 117 -2.23 -5.45 -9.83
CA GLN A 117 -1.59 -4.17 -10.09
C GLN A 117 -1.30 -3.99 -11.59
N TYR A 118 -0.71 -5.01 -12.24
CA TYR A 118 -0.44 -4.98 -13.69
C TYR A 118 -1.70 -4.75 -14.53
N LEU A 119 -2.85 -5.29 -14.09
CA LEU A 119 -4.14 -5.11 -14.75
C LEU A 119 -4.87 -3.82 -14.34
N ASN A 120 -4.21 -2.91 -13.62
CA ASN A 120 -4.76 -1.67 -13.08
C ASN A 120 -6.03 -1.88 -12.25
N LYS A 121 -6.12 -3.02 -11.53
CA LYS A 121 -7.23 -3.33 -10.61
C LYS A 121 -6.97 -2.83 -9.20
N ILE A 122 -5.71 -2.64 -8.86
CA ILE A 122 -5.25 -1.99 -7.63
C ILE A 122 -4.09 -1.05 -7.97
N THR A 123 -3.91 -0.01 -7.18
CA THR A 123 -2.78 0.92 -7.29
C THR A 123 -1.52 0.35 -6.62
N PRO A 124 -0.33 0.92 -6.87
CA PRO A 124 0.90 0.52 -6.17
C PRO A 124 0.77 0.66 -4.64
N SER A 125 0.17 1.75 -4.16
CA SER A 125 -0.07 1.99 -2.73
C SER A 125 -1.00 0.95 -2.08
N GLN A 126 -2.09 0.61 -2.77
CA GLN A 126 -2.99 -0.47 -2.34
C GLN A 126 -2.26 -1.80 -2.27
N ARG A 127 -1.39 -2.11 -3.25
CA ARG A 127 -0.58 -3.32 -3.21
C ARG A 127 0.33 -3.35 -2.00
N GLU A 128 1.01 -2.27 -1.66
CA GLU A 128 1.88 -2.22 -0.48
C GLU A 128 1.11 -2.50 0.83
N LEU A 129 -0.08 -1.92 0.99
CA LEU A 129 -0.95 -2.24 2.13
C LEU A 129 -1.31 -3.73 2.17
N LEU A 130 -1.68 -4.33 1.03
CA LEU A 130 -2.02 -5.74 0.94
C LEU A 130 -0.82 -6.66 1.21
N LEU A 131 0.39 -6.25 0.81
CA LEU A 131 1.63 -6.97 1.10
C LEU A 131 1.96 -6.92 2.59
N SER A 132 1.75 -5.78 3.23
CA SER A 132 1.92 -5.61 4.68
C SER A 132 0.93 -6.47 5.48
N GLU A 133 -0.33 -6.51 5.05
CA GLU A 133 -1.36 -7.39 5.63
C GLU A 133 -0.99 -8.88 5.44
N LEU A 134 -0.52 -9.26 4.25
CA LEU A 134 -0.09 -10.62 3.93
C LEU A 134 1.14 -11.05 4.77
N ALA A 135 2.08 -10.15 5.00
CA ALA A 135 3.23 -10.39 5.87
C ALA A 135 2.79 -10.61 7.33
N SER A 136 1.83 -9.80 7.81
CA SER A 136 1.23 -9.92 9.15
C SER A 136 0.50 -11.25 9.33
N LEU A 137 -0.24 -11.69 8.30
CA LEU A 137 -0.88 -13.01 8.25
C LEU A 137 0.15 -14.12 8.39
N LYS A 138 1.22 -14.10 7.59
CA LYS A 138 2.30 -15.11 7.65
C LYS A 138 3.00 -15.16 9.02
N ALA A 139 3.12 -14.03 9.70
CA ALA A 139 3.69 -13.96 11.04
C ALA A 139 2.74 -14.47 12.15
N GLY A 140 1.50 -14.84 11.82
CA GLY A 140 0.49 -15.32 12.76
C GLY A 140 -0.28 -14.19 13.46
N GLY A 141 -0.18 -12.94 12.97
CA GLY A 141 -0.77 -11.76 13.61
C GLY A 141 -2.22 -11.47 13.27
N MET A 142 -2.80 -12.07 12.21
CA MET A 142 -4.20 -11.86 11.83
C MET A 142 -4.93 -13.18 11.59
N ARG A 143 -6.15 -13.31 12.13
CA ARG A 143 -7.19 -14.18 11.59
C ARG A 143 -7.97 -13.37 10.56
N LEU A 144 -8.18 -13.90 9.37
CA LEU A 144 -8.97 -13.26 8.30
C LEU A 144 -10.49 -13.44 8.53
N ASP A 145 -10.89 -13.62 9.78
CA ASP A 145 -12.28 -13.85 10.16
C ASP A 145 -12.98 -12.48 10.31
N ASN A 146 -13.72 -12.09 9.28
CA ASN A 146 -14.93 -11.27 9.40
C ASN A 146 -16.11 -12.10 8.91
#